data_AF-A0A3B3CPA0-F1
#
_entry.id   AF-A0A3B3CPA0-F1
#
_cell.length_a   1.000
_cell.length_b   1.000
_cell.length_c   1.000
_cell.angle_alpha   90.00
_cell.angle_beta   90.00
_cell.angle_gamma   90.00
#
_symmetry.space_group_name_H-M   'P 1'
#
loop_
_entity.id
_entity.type
_entity.pdbx_description
1 polymer ?
#
loop_
_entity_poly.entity_id
_entity_poly.type
_entity_poly.pdbx_seq_one_letter_code
_entity_poly.pdbx_strand_id
1 'polypeptide(L)'
;MMPKLMHSFCAVLLLAFLVHSHSVPDVNRLWEEWKHKHDKSYRNQTEFSFRRAVWEKNLHLVMKHNQNVSMGNHSFTLGLNHLSDMVKLLLMHFSQNCNGNTFSEINALLCMKCLS
;
A
#
# COMPACT_ATOMS: atom_id res chain seq x y z
N MET A 1 26.34 32.18 34.75
CA MET A 1 24.89 31.94 34.48
C MET A 1 24.70 31.56 33.01
N MET A 2 25.21 30.40 32.59
CA MET A 2 25.15 29.88 31.20
C MET A 2 24.96 28.34 31.07
N PRO A 3 25.05 27.47 32.13
CA PRO A 3 24.93 26.02 31.90
C PRO A 3 23.47 25.55 31.74
N LYS A 4 22.49 26.22 32.35
CA LYS A 4 21.08 25.80 32.32
C LYS A 4 20.43 25.97 30.94
N LEU A 5 20.86 27.00 30.20
CA LEU A 5 20.34 27.29 28.86
C LEU A 5 20.81 26.23 27.85
N MET A 6 22.08 25.80 27.93
CA MET A 6 22.66 24.79 27.05
C MET A 6 22.03 23.40 27.26
N HIS A 7 21.76 23.01 28.52
CA HIS A 7 21.02 21.77 28.83
C HIS A 7 19.58 21.82 28.33
N SER A 8 18.92 22.99 28.40
CA SER A 8 17.56 23.18 27.88
C SER A 8 17.50 23.08 26.36
N PHE A 9 18.48 23.63 25.64
CA PHE A 9 18.56 23.51 24.18
C PHE A 9 18.85 22.05 23.75
N CYS A 10 19.74 21.35 24.46
CA CYS A 10 19.96 19.92 24.23
C CYS A 10 18.69 19.08 24.49
N ALA A 11 17.96 19.37 25.56
CA ALA A 11 16.72 18.66 25.87
C ALA A 11 15.62 18.88 24.81
N VAL A 12 15.48 20.09 24.28
CA VAL A 12 14.52 20.41 23.21
C VAL A 12 14.90 19.76 21.88
N LEU A 13 16.19 19.70 21.54
CA LEU A 13 16.67 18.99 20.35
C LEU A 13 16.46 17.47 20.47
N LEU A 14 16.72 16.88 21.64
CA LEU A 14 16.48 15.46 21.90
C LEU A 14 14.99 15.07 21.82
N LEU A 15 14.08 15.98 22.21
CA LEU A 15 12.63 15.77 22.07
C LEU A 15 12.15 15.89 20.62
N ALA A 16 12.76 16.75 19.81
CA ALA A 16 12.41 16.91 18.40
C ALA A 16 12.78 15.68 17.54
N PHE A 17 13.82 14.92 17.92
CA PHE A 17 14.16 13.65 17.26
C PHE A 17 13.13 12.54 17.48
N LEU A 18 12.27 12.63 18.49
CA LEU A 18 11.27 11.58 18.80
C LEU A 18 10.05 11.61 17.87
N VAL A 19 9.89 12.62 17.01
CA VAL A 19 8.61 12.87 16.31
C VAL A 19 8.62 12.49 14.82
N HIS A 20 9.71 11.93 14.27
CA HIS A 20 9.74 11.52 12.86
C HIS A 20 10.11 10.05 12.62
N SER A 21 9.48 9.13 13.36
CA SER A 21 9.43 7.73 12.92
C SER A 21 8.36 7.57 11.83
N HIS A 22 8.71 7.86 10.58
CA HIS A 22 7.91 7.39 9.44
C HIS A 22 8.12 5.88 9.33
N SER A 23 7.35 5.10 10.10
CA SER A 23 7.47 3.64 10.08
C SER A 23 7.09 3.15 8.68
N VAL A 24 8.09 2.70 7.90
CA VAL A 24 7.81 1.96 6.67
C VAL A 24 7.00 0.74 7.08
N PRO A 25 5.80 0.52 6.51
CA PRO A 25 5.02 -0.67 6.82
C PRO A 25 5.85 -1.92 6.54
N ASP A 26 5.95 -2.80 7.53
CA ASP A 26 6.59 -4.10 7.33
C ASP A 26 5.81 -4.88 6.26
N VAL A 27 6.42 -5.02 5.09
CA VAL A 27 5.83 -5.66 3.91
C VAL A 27 5.53 -7.14 4.18
N ASN A 28 6.26 -7.80 5.08
CA ASN A 28 5.98 -9.17 5.49
C ASN A 28 4.76 -9.22 6.41
N ARG A 29 4.65 -8.31 7.37
CA ARG A 29 3.44 -8.22 8.19
C ARG A 29 2.19 -7.97 7.36
N LEU A 30 2.25 -7.02 6.41
CA LEU A 30 1.13 -6.71 5.51
C LEU A 30 0.72 -7.91 4.64
N TRP A 31 1.68 -8.75 4.26
CA TRP A 31 1.41 -9.99 3.53
C TRP A 31 0.55 -10.96 4.34
N GLU A 32 0.97 -11.20 5.58
CA GLU A 32 0.33 -12.18 6.46
C GLU A 32 -1.07 -11.71 6.83
N GLU A 33 -1.24 -10.43 7.14
CA GLU A 33 -2.54 -9.80 7.38
C GLU A 33 -3.45 -9.92 6.14
N TRP A 34 -2.93 -9.64 4.94
CA TRP A 34 -3.70 -9.73 3.70
C TRP A 34 -4.08 -11.17 3.36
N LYS A 35 -3.16 -12.13 3.51
CA LYS A 35 -3.45 -13.56 3.30
C LYS A 35 -4.51 -14.05 4.25
N HIS A 36 -4.39 -13.72 5.53
CA HIS A 36 -5.36 -14.07 6.57
C HIS A 36 -6.74 -13.47 6.26
N LYS A 37 -6.79 -12.18 5.90
CA LYS A 37 -8.04 -11.49 5.55
C LYS A 37 -8.77 -12.10 4.35
N HIS A 38 -8.06 -12.73 3.43
CA HIS A 38 -8.60 -13.25 2.18
C HIS A 38 -8.45 -14.77 2.04
N ASP A 39 -8.24 -15.48 3.16
CA ASP A 39 -8.13 -16.94 3.26
C ASP A 39 -7.18 -17.56 2.22
N LYS A 40 -6.03 -16.93 2.03
CA LYS A 40 -5.04 -17.34 1.02
C LYS A 40 -4.16 -18.45 1.53
N SER A 41 -4.13 -19.55 0.78
CA SER A 41 -3.18 -20.65 0.92
C SER A 41 -2.62 -21.02 -0.44
N TYR A 42 -1.36 -21.46 -0.49
CA TYR A 42 -0.64 -21.78 -1.72
C TYR A 42 -0.09 -23.20 -1.64
N ARG A 43 -0.15 -23.94 -2.74
CA ARG A 43 0.11 -25.39 -2.77
C ARG A 43 1.57 -25.74 -2.56
N ASN A 44 2.47 -24.89 -3.02
CA ASN A 44 3.91 -25.12 -2.96
C ASN A 44 4.70 -23.80 -2.93
N GLN A 45 6.00 -23.91 -2.68
CA GLN A 45 6.89 -22.77 -2.58
C GLN A 45 6.96 -21.96 -3.88
N THR A 46 6.88 -22.60 -5.04
CA THR A 46 6.92 -21.92 -6.35
C THR A 46 5.69 -21.03 -6.52
N GLU A 47 4.49 -21.54 -6.22
CA GLU A 47 3.26 -20.76 -6.25
C GLU A 47 3.33 -19.61 -5.24
N PHE A 48 3.75 -19.89 -4.00
CA PHE A 48 3.93 -18.86 -2.97
C PHE A 48 4.83 -17.73 -3.46
N SER A 49 6.03 -18.04 -3.96
CA SER A 49 7.00 -17.04 -4.39
C SER A 49 6.48 -16.21 -5.56
N PHE A 50 5.79 -16.86 -6.52
CA PHE A 50 5.15 -16.15 -7.63
C PHE A 50 4.05 -15.20 -7.15
N ARG A 51 3.12 -15.69 -6.31
CA ARG A 51 2.00 -14.92 -5.78
C ARG A 51 2.47 -13.75 -4.92
N ARG A 52 3.51 -13.98 -4.12
CA ARG A 52 4.19 -12.97 -3.32
C ARG A 52 4.75 -11.84 -4.19
N ALA A 53 5.49 -12.17 -5.24
CA ALA A 53 6.06 -11.18 -6.15
C ALA A 53 4.98 -10.35 -6.87
N VAL A 54 3.88 -10.99 -7.28
CA VAL A 54 2.74 -10.30 -7.89
C VAL A 54 2.06 -9.35 -6.89
N TRP A 55 1.86 -9.80 -5.66
CA TRP A 55 1.26 -8.99 -4.60
C TRP A 55 2.10 -7.78 -4.23
N GLU A 56 3.43 -7.94 -4.11
CA GLU A 56 4.33 -6.81 -3.81
C GLU A 56 4.32 -5.77 -4.92
N LYS A 57 4.29 -6.21 -6.19
CA LYS A 57 4.15 -5.31 -7.33
C LYS A 57 2.83 -4.53 -7.29
N ASN A 58 1.73 -5.18 -6.91
CA ASN A 58 0.44 -4.54 -6.76
C ASN A 58 0.39 -3.60 -5.55
N LEU A 59 1.02 -3.95 -4.42
CA LEU A 59 1.18 -3.07 -3.27
C LEU A 59 1.93 -1.79 -3.65
N HIS A 60 3.03 -1.89 -4.39
CA HIS A 60 3.77 -0.73 -4.84
C HIS A 60 2.92 0.20 -5.73
N LEU A 61 2.08 -0.39 -6.58
CA LEU A 61 1.14 0.38 -7.41
C LEU A 61 0.12 1.14 -6.53
N VAL A 62 -0.47 0.48 -5.52
CA VAL A 62 -1.38 1.12 -4.56
C VAL A 62 -0.70 2.30 -3.88
N MET A 63 0.51 2.09 -3.34
CA MET A 63 1.24 3.12 -2.61
C MET A 63 1.54 4.32 -3.50
N LYS A 64 2.04 4.08 -4.72
CA LYS A 64 2.34 5.15 -5.68
C LYS A 64 1.09 5.93 -6.10
N HIS A 65 -0.01 5.23 -6.40
CA HIS A 65 -1.28 5.87 -6.75
C HIS A 65 -1.80 6.74 -5.59
N ASN A 66 -1.83 6.20 -4.37
CA ASN A 66 -2.33 6.91 -3.21
C ASN A 66 -1.44 8.10 -2.82
N GLN A 67 -0.13 8.03 -3.07
CA GLN A 67 0.76 9.18 -2.98
C GLN A 67 0.37 10.25 -4.01
N ASN A 68 0.12 9.88 -5.27
CA ASN A 68 -0.35 10.83 -6.29
C ASN A 68 -1.70 11.47 -5.95
N VAL A 69 -2.61 10.74 -5.26
CA VAL A 69 -3.87 11.31 -4.72
C VAL A 69 -3.58 12.43 -3.72
N SER A 70 -2.63 12.24 -2.81
CA SER A 70 -2.24 13.28 -1.84
C SER A 70 -1.65 14.53 -2.50
N MET A 71 -1.17 14.42 -3.75
CA MET A 71 -0.69 15.53 -4.57
C MET A 71 -1.78 16.15 -5.46
N GLY A 72 -3.02 15.66 -5.40
CA GLY A 72 -4.16 16.15 -6.19
C GLY A 72 -4.24 15.58 -7.62
N ASN A 73 -3.36 14.64 -8.00
CA ASN A 73 -3.32 14.09 -9.36
C ASN A 73 -4.42 13.05 -9.63
N HIS A 74 -5.05 12.51 -8.58
CA HIS A 74 -6.14 11.56 -8.68
C HIS A 74 -7.22 11.84 -7.62
N SER A 75 -8.48 11.52 -7.93
CA SER A 75 -9.65 11.80 -7.08
C SER A 75 -10.12 10.61 -6.23
N PHE A 76 -9.42 9.48 -6.30
CA PHE A 76 -9.76 8.22 -5.62
C PHE A 76 -8.51 7.47 -5.19
N THR A 77 -8.59 6.71 -4.11
CA THR A 77 -7.52 5.83 -3.65
C THR A 77 -7.73 4.39 -4.11
N LEU A 78 -6.63 3.64 -4.17
CA LEU A 78 -6.59 2.20 -4.38
C LEU A 78 -6.40 1.47 -3.05
N GLY A 79 -6.77 0.19 -3.03
CA GLY A 79 -6.52 -0.71 -1.90
C GLY A 79 -6.23 -2.13 -2.38
N LEU A 80 -5.52 -2.90 -1.55
CA LEU A 80 -5.33 -4.34 -1.78
C LEU A 80 -6.65 -5.07 -1.50
N ASN A 81 -7.03 -5.96 -2.41
CA ASN A 81 -8.23 -6.80 -2.35
C ASN A 81 -7.86 -8.28 -2.55
N HIS A 82 -8.85 -9.17 -2.62
CA HIS A 82 -8.64 -10.61 -2.77
C HIS A 82 -7.97 -11.03 -4.10
N LEU A 83 -7.87 -10.14 -5.09
CA LEU A 83 -7.22 -10.38 -6.39
C LEU A 83 -5.80 -9.80 -6.46
N SER A 84 -5.29 -9.24 -5.36
CA SER A 84 -4.00 -8.56 -5.36
C SER A 84 -2.79 -9.48 -5.61
N ASP A 85 -2.94 -10.80 -5.60
CA ASP A 85 -1.91 -11.78 -6.00
C ASP A 85 -2.09 -12.31 -7.44
N MET A 86 -2.93 -11.65 -8.26
CA MET A 86 -3.19 -12.02 -9.65
C MET A 86 -2.49 -11.07 -10.64
N VAL A 87 -2.03 -11.64 -11.77
CA VAL A 87 -1.36 -10.88 -12.83
C VAL A 87 -2.38 -10.02 -13.57
N LYS A 88 -2.02 -8.75 -13.85
CA LYS A 88 -2.84 -7.77 -14.58
C LYS A 88 -3.52 -8.31 -15.84
N LEU A 89 -2.83 -9.16 -16.61
CA LEU A 89 -3.35 -9.75 -17.85
C LEU A 89 -4.56 -10.68 -17.61
N LEU A 90 -4.57 -11.42 -16.50
CA LEU A 90 -5.68 -12.32 -16.16
C LEU A 90 -6.95 -11.54 -15.75
N LEU A 91 -6.78 -10.31 -15.27
CA LEU A 91 -7.87 -9.45 -14.82
C LEU A 91 -8.44 -8.56 -15.92
N MET A 92 -7.75 -8.42 -17.06
CA MET A 92 -8.30 -7.73 -18.24
C MET A 92 -9.59 -8.39 -18.77
N HIS A 93 -9.80 -9.68 -18.49
CA HIS A 93 -11.02 -10.40 -18.86
C HIS A 93 -12.18 -10.18 -17.86
N PHE A 94 -11.93 -9.60 -16.68
CA PHE A 94 -12.91 -9.37 -15.62
C PHE A 94 -13.47 -7.94 -15.59
N SER A 95 -13.47 -7.22 -16.73
CA SER A 95 -13.91 -5.83 -16.79
C SER A 95 -15.32 -5.66 -16.18
N GLN A 96 -15.39 -5.05 -15.00
CA GLN A 96 -16.62 -4.52 -14.44
C GLN A 96 -16.66 -3.02 -14.76
N ASN A 97 -17.74 -2.61 -15.41
CA ASN A 97 -17.98 -1.24 -15.85
C ASN A 97 -18.16 -0.33 -14.63
N CYS A 98 -17.21 0.59 -14.41
CA CYS A 98 -17.29 1.63 -13.38
C CYS A 98 -17.18 3.01 -14.05
N ASN A 99 -18.33 3.66 -14.25
CA ASN A 99 -18.48 5.11 -14.50
C ASN A 99 -17.48 5.77 -15.47
N GLY A 100 -17.25 5.19 -16.65
CA GLY A 100 -16.75 5.92 -17.82
C GLY A 100 -15.28 6.35 -17.82
N ASN A 101 -14.45 5.91 -16.88
CA ASN A 101 -13.01 6.21 -16.89
C ASN A 101 -12.22 5.09 -17.59
N THR A 102 -11.35 5.46 -18.52
CA THR A 102 -10.62 4.52 -19.38
C THR A 102 -9.71 3.60 -18.56
N PHE A 103 -10.03 2.31 -18.65
CA PHE A 103 -9.62 1.21 -17.79
C PHE A 103 -8.25 0.62 -18.19
N SER A 104 -7.18 1.43 -18.26
CA SER A 104 -5.86 0.95 -18.71
C SER A 104 -4.84 0.70 -17.57
N GLU A 105 -5.06 1.24 -16.37
CA GLU A 105 -4.09 1.14 -15.27
C GLU A 105 -4.55 0.31 -14.05
N ILE A 106 -5.86 0.07 -13.89
CA ILE A 106 -6.49 -0.18 -12.57
C ILE A 106 -6.83 -1.67 -12.33
N ASN A 107 -6.30 -2.59 -13.13
CA ASN A 107 -6.89 -3.92 -13.20
C ASN A 107 -6.62 -4.88 -12.03
N ALA A 108 -5.93 -4.51 -10.96
CA ALA A 108 -5.79 -5.37 -9.76
C ALA A 108 -6.39 -4.78 -8.48
N LEU A 109 -6.83 -3.51 -8.50
CA LEU A 109 -6.87 -2.68 -7.30
C LEU A 109 -8.13 -1.81 -7.19
N LEU A 110 -9.16 -2.10 -7.99
CA LEU A 110 -10.34 -1.24 -8.12
C LEU A 110 -10.96 -0.81 -6.79
N CYS A 111 -10.85 0.50 -6.57
CA CYS A 111 -11.86 1.47 -6.15
C CYS A 111 -12.70 1.14 -4.90
N MET A 112 -12.28 1.66 -3.74
CA MET A 112 -13.19 1.81 -2.58
C MET A 112 -14.39 2.75 -2.83
N LYS A 113 -14.47 3.45 -3.97
CA LYS A 113 -15.61 4.31 -4.34
C LYS A 113 -16.70 3.63 -5.17
N CYS A 114 -16.55 2.37 -5.57
CA CYS A 114 -17.58 1.64 -6.33
C CYS A 114 -18.26 0.50 -5.54
N LEU A 115 -17.90 0.30 -4.27
CA LEU A 115 -18.47 -0.75 -3.41
C LEU A 115 -19.31 -0.17 -2.24
N SER A 116 -19.82 1.05 -2.37
CA SER A 116 -20.85 1.63 -1.51
C SER A 116 -22.16 1.79 -2.27
#